data_AF-A0A959EJM9-F1
#
_entry.id   AF-A0A959EJM9-F1
#
_cell.length_a   1.000
_cell.length_b   1.000
_cell.length_c   1.000
_cell.angle_alpha   90.00
_cell.angle_beta   90.00
_cell.angle_gamma   90.00
#
_symmetry.space_group_name_H-M   'P 1'
#
loop_
_entity.id
_entity.type
_entity.pdbx_description
1 polymer ?
#
loop_
_entity_poly.entity_id
_entity_poly.type
_entity_poly.pdbx_seq_one_letter_code
_entity_poly.pdbx_strand_id
1 'polypeptide(L)' 'HEGYMDRILKAWGVDGHNSHTNICSSGARFGYNLWYGYDRPSPDHANAKVILLISAHLESGHYFNPHAQRIIEGKMKG' A
#
# COMPACT_ATOMS: atom_id res chain seq x y z
N HIS A 1 -4.22 -16.60 9.97
CA HIS A 1 -3.57 -17.31 8.86
C HIS A 1 -2.24 -16.67 8.41
N GLU A 2 -1.81 -15.52 8.95
CA GLU A 2 -0.45 -15.01 8.73
C GLU A 2 0.51 -15.55 9.81
N GLY A 3 1.73 -15.94 9.43
CA GLY A 3 2.79 -16.33 10.35
C GLY A 3 3.09 -17.83 10.49
N TYR A 4 2.17 -18.74 10.12
CA TYR A 4 2.47 -20.19 10.15
C TYR A 4 3.53 -20.56 9.10
N MET A 5 3.31 -20.15 7.85
CA MET A 5 4.28 -20.36 6.77
C MET A 5 5.64 -19.72 7.09
N ASP A 6 5.61 -18.52 7.67
CA ASP A 6 6.81 -17.78 8.02
C ASP A 6 7.66 -18.51 9.07
N ARG A 7 7.00 -19.15 10.06
CA ARG A 7 7.67 -20.00 11.06
C ARG A 7 8.27 -21.26 10.45
N ILE A 8 7.54 -21.94 9.56
CA ILE A 8 8.01 -23.18 8.92
C ILE A 8 9.22 -22.90 8.02
N LEU A 9 9.14 -21.87 7.17
CA LEU A 9 10.24 -21.51 6.27
C LEU A 9 11.51 -21.12 7.04
N LYS A 10 11.38 -20.32 8.11
CA LYS A 10 12.49 -19.97 8.99
C LYS A 10 13.08 -21.19 9.71
N ALA A 11 12.24 -22.14 10.16
CA ALA A 11 12.72 -23.37 10.79
C ALA A 11 13.50 -24.27 9.83
N TRP A 12 13.23 -24.20 8.52
CA TRP A 12 13.99 -24.89 7.47
C TRP A 12 15.24 -24.11 7.02
N GLY A 13 15.50 -22.93 7.58
CA GLY A 13 16.61 -22.08 7.16
C GLY A 13 16.41 -21.45 5.77
N VAL A 14 15.16 -21.34 5.32
CA VAL A 14 14.79 -20.83 3.98
C VAL A 14 14.20 -19.44 4.09
N ASP A 15 14.79 -18.47 3.40
CA ASP A 15 14.22 -17.13 3.21
C ASP A 15 13.43 -17.05 1.89
N GLY A 16 12.27 -17.71 1.89
CA GLY A 16 11.46 -17.95 0.68
C GLY A 16 10.01 -17.52 0.82
N HIS A 17 9.68 -16.62 1.76
CA HIS A 17 8.30 -16.20 1.95
C HIS A 17 7.82 -15.37 0.77
N ASN A 18 6.76 -15.85 0.10
CA ASN A 18 6.06 -15.12 -0.94
C ASN A 18 4.59 -14.94 -0.54
N SER A 19 4.12 -13.70 -0.62
CA SER A 19 2.74 -13.33 -0.31
C SER A 19 2.20 -12.35 -1.34
N HIS A 20 0.87 -12.29 -1.47
CA HIS A 20 0.21 -11.29 -2.30
C HIS A 20 0.65 -9.87 -1.93
N THR A 21 0.80 -9.60 -0.63
CA THR A 21 1.33 -8.33 -0.12
C THR A 21 2.76 -8.09 -0.60
N ASN A 22 3.61 -9.12 -0.60
CA ASN A 22 4.99 -8.95 -1.04
C ASN A 22 5.09 -8.61 -2.52
N ILE A 23 4.34 -9.30 -3.37
CA ILE A 23 4.34 -9.04 -4.82
C ILE A 23 3.75 -7.68 -5.15
N CYS A 24 2.63 -7.31 -4.52
CA CYS A 24 1.89 -6.11 -4.91
C CYS A 24 2.34 -4.82 -4.21
N SER A 25 3.02 -4.89 -3.05
CA SER A 25 3.30 -3.68 -2.25
C SER A 25 4.75 -3.51 -1.76
N SER A 26 5.60 -4.55 -1.78
CA SER A 26 6.97 -4.41 -1.21
C SER A 26 7.80 -3.33 -1.88
N GLY A 27 7.69 -3.19 -3.20
CA GLY A 27 8.48 -2.20 -3.96
C GLY A 27 8.17 -0.76 -3.53
N ALA A 28 6.89 -0.41 -3.43
CA ALA A 28 6.47 0.91 -2.95
C ALA A 28 6.91 1.14 -1.50
N ARG A 29 6.68 0.15 -0.62
CA ARG A 29 7.06 0.22 0.81
C ARG A 29 8.56 0.38 0.99
N PHE A 30 9.38 -0.31 0.18
CA PHE A 30 10.84 -0.14 0.21
C PHE A 30 11.25 1.27 -0.17
N GLY A 31 10.70 1.82 -1.25
CA GLY A 31 10.96 3.19 -1.68
C GLY A 31 10.58 4.23 -0.62
N TYR A 32 9.40 4.10 -0.01
CA TYR A 32 8.94 5.00 1.06
C TYR A 32 9.81 4.92 2.33
N ASN A 33 10.21 3.71 2.73
CA ASN A 33 11.11 3.52 3.85
C ASN A 33 12.48 4.16 3.61
N LEU A 34 13.05 4.00 2.41
CA LEU A 34 14.31 4.65 2.05
C LEU A 34 14.21 6.18 2.01
N TRP A 35 13.11 6.71 1.49
CA TRP A 35 12.97 8.15 1.25
C TRP A 35 12.68 8.94 2.53
N TYR A 36 11.81 8.43 3.42
CA TYR A 36 11.34 9.18 4.59
C TYR A 36 10.95 8.31 5.78
N GLY A 37 11.24 7.00 5.74
CA GLY A 37 11.06 6.09 6.89
C GLY A 37 9.61 5.68 7.16
N TYR A 38 8.73 5.72 6.16
CA TYR A 38 7.34 5.28 6.32
C TYR A 38 7.03 4.03 5.51
N ASP A 39 6.11 3.23 6.05
CA ASP A 39 5.68 1.97 5.47
C ASP A 39 4.48 2.14 4.52
N ARG A 40 3.36 2.67 5.02
CA ARG A 40 2.13 2.93 4.25
C ARG A 40 1.70 4.38 4.46
N PRO A 41 2.14 5.32 3.63
CA PRO A 41 1.72 6.71 3.76
C PRO A 41 0.21 6.82 3.57
N SER A 42 -0.40 7.73 4.34
CA SER A 42 -1.81 8.09 4.19
C SER A 42 -1.92 9.61 3.95
N PRO A 43 -1.68 10.08 2.71
CA PRO A 43 -1.83 11.49 2.36
C PRO A 43 -3.23 12.02 2.63
N ASP A 44 -3.33 13.33 2.91
CA ASP A 44 -4.62 14.03 3.01
C ASP A 44 -5.17 14.33 1.61
N HIS A 45 -5.82 13.33 1.03
CA HIS A 45 -6.42 13.43 -0.30
C HIS A 45 -7.60 14.42 -0.34
N ALA A 46 -8.27 14.67 0.80
CA ALA A 46 -9.49 15.48 0.85
C ALA A 46 -9.22 16.99 0.83
N ASN A 47 -7.98 17.41 1.06
CA ASN A 47 -7.54 18.82 1.02
C ASN A 47 -6.39 19.04 0.02
N ALA A 48 -6.02 18.03 -0.78
CA ALA A 48 -4.98 18.15 -1.80
C ALA A 48 -5.46 19.03 -2.97
N LYS A 49 -4.62 19.99 -3.40
CA LYS A 49 -4.90 20.85 -4.56
C LYS A 49 -4.73 20.15 -5.90
N VAL A 50 -3.86 19.13 -5.93
CA VAL A 50 -3.57 18.32 -7.12
C VAL A 50 -3.37 16.89 -6.65
N ILE A 51 -3.99 15.94 -7.34
CA ILE A 51 -3.84 14.50 -7.10
C ILE A 51 -3.39 13.86 -8.41
N LEU A 52 -2.26 13.16 -8.39
CA LEU A 52 -1.74 12.39 -9.51
C LEU A 52 -2.00 10.90 -9.27
N LEU A 53 -2.81 10.27 -10.13
CA LEU A 53 -3.11 8.85 -10.08
C LEU A 53 -2.29 8.12 -11.15
N ILE A 54 -1.29 7.35 -10.73
CA ILE A 54 -0.43 6.56 -11.63
C ILE A 54 -0.86 5.11 -11.55
N SER A 55 -1.37 4.56 -12.66
CA SER A 55 -1.84 3.18 -12.74
C SER A 55 -2.83 2.81 -11.62
N ALA A 56 -3.62 3.78 -11.14
CA ALA A 56 -4.52 3.65 -10.01
C ALA A 56 -5.99 3.75 -10.47
N HIS A 57 -6.78 2.75 -10.10
CA HIS A 57 -8.22 2.68 -10.38
C HIS A 57 -8.98 2.86 -9.07
N LEU A 58 -9.98 3.74 -9.01
CA LEU A 58 -10.65 4.09 -7.74
C LEU A 58 -11.44 2.92 -7.14
N GLU A 59 -11.81 1.97 -7.97
CA GLU A 59 -12.48 0.71 -7.64
C GLU A 59 -11.53 -0.42 -7.23
N SER A 60 -10.20 -0.20 -7.29
CA SER A 60 -9.22 -1.28 -7.10
C SER A 60 -8.88 -1.55 -5.63
N GLY A 61 -9.23 -2.73 -5.13
CA GLY A 61 -8.69 -3.28 -3.88
C GLY A 61 -9.25 -2.66 -2.59
N HIS A 62 -9.45 -3.52 -1.58
CA HIS A 62 -10.05 -3.14 -0.30
C HIS A 62 -9.23 -2.11 0.49
N TYR A 63 -7.90 -2.07 0.31
CA TYR A 63 -7.04 -1.07 0.96
C TYR A 63 -7.11 0.31 0.32
N PHE A 64 -7.41 0.42 -0.98
CA PHE A 64 -7.48 1.70 -1.66
C PHE A 64 -8.85 2.37 -1.49
N ASN A 65 -9.90 1.57 -1.28
CA ASN A 65 -11.28 2.06 -1.23
C ASN A 65 -11.51 3.23 -0.24
N PRO A 66 -10.93 3.24 0.99
CA PRO A 66 -11.01 4.40 1.87
C PRO A 66 -10.32 5.65 1.32
N HIS A 67 -9.22 5.50 0.58
CA HIS A 67 -8.53 6.60 -0.09
C HIS A 67 -9.34 7.13 -1.27
N ALA A 68 -10.01 6.25 -2.03
CA ALA A 68 -10.85 6.63 -3.15
C ALA A 68 -11.97 7.59 -2.72
N GLN A 69 -12.64 7.33 -1.58
CA GLN A 69 -13.64 8.23 -1.02
C GLN A 69 -13.06 9.62 -0.74
N ARG A 70 -11.88 9.70 -0.11
CA ARG A 70 -11.21 10.97 0.18
C ARG A 70 -10.75 11.73 -1.08
N ILE A 71 -10.31 10.99 -2.11
CA ILE A 71 -9.97 11.58 -3.42
C ILE A 71 -11.22 12.20 -4.06
N ILE A 72 -12.36 11.51 -4.00
CA ILE A 72 -13.64 12.05 -4.49
C ILE A 72 -14.07 13.27 -3.67
N GLU A 73 -13.97 13.23 -2.33
CA GLU A 73 -14.25 14.39 -1.47
C GLU A 73 -13.40 15.61 -1.86
N GLY A 74 -12.08 15.42 -2.06
CA GLY A 74 -11.19 16.49 -2.51
C GLY A 74 -11.59 17.05 -3.87
N LYS A 75 -11.83 16.18 -4.85
CA LYS A 75 -12.31 16.57 -6.19
C LYS A 75 -13.60 17.38 -6.14
N MET A 76 -14.54 17.05 -5.25
CA MET A 76 -15.82 17.75 -5.14
C MET A 76 -15.70 19.16 -4.55
N LYS A 77 -14.62 19.47 -3.84
CA LYS A 77 -14.38 20.80 -3.24
C LYS A 77 -13.76 21.81 -4.21
N GLY A 78 -13.24 21.35 -5.35
CA GLY A 78 -12.51 22.18 -6.33
C GLY A 78 -11.03 22.33 -6.00
#